data_AF-S0FPI6-F1
#
_entry.id   AF-S0FPI6-F1
#
_cell.length_a   1.000
_cell.length_b   1.000
_cell.length_c   1.000
_cell.angle_alpha   90.00
_cell.angle_beta   90.00
_cell.angle_gamma   90.00
#
_symmetry.space_group_name_H-M   'P 1'
#
loop_
_entity.id
_entity.type
_entity.pdbx_description
1 polymer ?
#
loop_
_entity_poly.entity_id
_entity_poly.type
_entity_poly.pdbx_seq_one_letter_code
_entity_poly.pdbx_strand_id
1 'polypeptide(L)'
;MDKVYEISLLLDFYGQLLTERQYEILDLHYNNDYTLSEIAEQLNISRQGVYDNEKRGRALLNEYENKLGLLSKFSEQKQKAEEVRNLFENIETSGLSRHNTEIVERAKRELAELVNSI
;
A
#
# COMPACT_ATOMS: atom_id res chain seq x y z
N MET A 1 -3.76 -10.37 4.77
CA MET A 1 -3.59 -8.94 5.12
C MET A 1 -4.73 -8.55 6.02
N ASP A 2 -4.50 -7.62 6.95
CA ASP A 2 -5.59 -7.00 7.70
C ASP A 2 -6.48 -6.22 6.72
N LYS A 3 -7.80 -6.33 6.88
CA LYS A 3 -8.77 -5.64 6.03
C LYS A 3 -8.67 -4.12 6.19
N VAL A 4 -8.24 -3.64 7.36
CA VAL A 4 -7.96 -2.22 7.60
C VAL A 4 -6.78 -1.78 6.72
N TYR A 5 -5.69 -2.54 6.77
CA TYR A 5 -4.48 -2.25 5.99
C TYR A 5 -4.73 -2.24 4.47
N GLU A 6 -5.55 -3.18 3.97
CA GLU A 6 -5.92 -3.22 2.56
C GLU A 6 -6.68 -1.96 2.12
N ILE A 7 -7.63 -1.47 2.92
CA ILE A 7 -8.38 -0.25 2.58
C ILE A 7 -7.48 1.00 2.65
N SER A 8 -6.56 1.09 3.62
CA SER A 8 -5.57 2.17 3.66
C SER A 8 -4.73 2.22 2.39
N LEU A 9 -4.23 1.08 1.91
CA LEU A 9 -3.48 1.03 0.65
C LEU A 9 -4.34 1.43 -0.54
N LEU A 10 -5.59 0.96 -0.61
CA LEU A 10 -6.50 1.37 -1.67
C LEU A 10 -6.78 2.89 -1.65
N LEU A 11 -6.85 3.51 -0.48
CA LEU A 11 -6.94 4.97 -0.35
C LEU A 11 -5.70 5.67 -0.90
N ASP A 12 -4.50 5.15 -0.67
CA ASP A 12 -3.27 5.74 -1.22
C ASP A 12 -3.28 5.74 -2.75
N PHE A 13 -3.77 4.67 -3.37
CA PHE A 13 -3.83 4.55 -4.83
C PHE A 13 -5.01 5.29 -5.47
N TYR A 14 -6.17 5.31 -4.80
CA TYR A 14 -7.44 5.70 -5.42
C TYR A 14 -8.21 6.78 -4.66
N GLY A 15 -7.74 7.24 -3.51
CA GLY A 15 -8.43 8.18 -2.65
C GLY A 15 -8.79 9.49 -3.35
N GLN A 16 -7.94 9.96 -4.26
CA GLN A 16 -8.17 11.17 -5.05
C GLN A 16 -9.34 11.06 -6.05
N LEU A 17 -9.82 9.84 -6.34
CA LEU A 17 -10.98 9.61 -7.21
C LEU A 17 -12.31 9.63 -6.45
N LEU A 18 -12.25 9.57 -5.12
CA LEU A 18 -13.43 9.66 -4.27
C LEU A 18 -13.92 11.11 -4.17
N THR A 19 -15.16 11.28 -3.75
CA THR A 19 -15.61 12.61 -3.29
C THR A 19 -14.87 12.99 -2.01
N GLU A 20 -14.69 14.29 -1.76
CA GLU A 20 -14.04 14.81 -0.55
C GLU A 20 -14.62 14.18 0.72
N ARG A 21 -15.95 14.09 0.82
CA ARG A 21 -16.63 13.49 1.98
C ARG A 21 -16.37 11.99 2.15
N GLN A 22 -16.25 11.24 1.06
CA GLN A 22 -15.94 9.80 1.12
C GLN A 22 -14.49 9.59 1.53
N TYR A 23 -13.57 10.37 0.95
CA TYR A 23 -12.15 10.33 1.31
C TYR A 23 -11.95 10.66 2.79
N GLU A 24 -12.50 11.79 3.26
CA GLU A 24 -12.38 12.24 4.66
C GLU A 24 -12.88 11.18 5.66
N ILE A 25 -14.05 10.58 5.40
CA ILE A 25 -14.60 9.55 6.29
C ILE A 25 -13.73 8.30 6.31
N LEU A 26 -13.24 7.85 5.16
CA LEU A 26 -12.39 6.67 5.09
C LEU A 26 -11.00 6.93 5.68
N ASP A 27 -10.41 8.09 5.46
CA ASP A 27 -9.12 8.48 6.04
C ASP A 27 -9.18 8.54 7.57
N LEU A 28 -10.23 9.17 8.12
CA LEU A 28 -10.45 9.19 9.58
C LEU A 28 -10.60 7.77 10.15
N HIS A 29 -11.33 6.89 9.45
CA HIS A 29 -11.61 5.55 9.95
C HIS A 29 -10.40 4.60 9.83
N TYR A 30 -9.72 4.61 8.69
CA TYR A 30 -8.70 3.61 8.35
C TYR A 30 -7.27 4.06 8.61
N ASN A 31 -6.99 5.37 8.57
CA ASN A 31 -5.64 5.91 8.79
C ASN A 31 -5.48 6.62 10.14
N ASN A 32 -6.58 7.03 10.78
CA ASN A 32 -6.55 7.77 12.05
C ASN A 32 -7.26 7.05 13.21
N ASP A 33 -7.73 5.82 13.01
CA ASP A 33 -8.39 4.98 14.01
C ASP A 33 -9.68 5.56 14.64
N TYR A 34 -10.35 6.51 13.98
CA TYR A 34 -11.63 7.04 14.47
C TYR A 34 -12.74 6.00 14.35
N THR A 35 -13.58 5.91 15.36
CA THR A 35 -14.84 5.17 15.29
C THR A 35 -15.89 5.92 14.47
N LEU A 36 -16.87 5.22 13.90
CA LEU A 36 -17.97 5.84 13.16
C LEU A 36 -18.77 6.86 13.99
N SER A 37 -18.77 6.72 15.32
CA SER A 37 -19.42 7.67 16.23
C SER A 37 -18.61 8.96 16.36
N GLU A 38 -17.28 8.87 16.51
CA GLU A 38 -16.40 10.04 16.58
C GLU A 38 -16.40 10.81 15.25
N ILE A 39 -16.43 10.10 14.12
CA ILE A 39 -16.55 10.72 12.79
C ILE A 39 -17.91 11.43 12.66
N ALA A 40 -18.99 10.81 13.16
CA ALA A 40 -20.33 11.41 13.10
C ALA A 40 -20.40 12.72 13.89
N GLU A 41 -19.79 12.75 15.08
CA GLU A 41 -19.67 13.93 15.91
C GLU A 41 -18.81 15.01 15.24
N GLN A 42 -17.62 14.65 14.77
CA GLN A 42 -16.70 15.59 14.12
C GLN A 42 -17.29 16.22 12.85
N LEU A 43 -17.98 15.42 12.03
CA LEU A 43 -18.54 15.87 10.77
C LEU A 43 -19.98 16.40 10.89
N ASN A 44 -20.54 16.42 12.11
CA ASN A 44 -21.91 16.82 12.43
C ASN A 44 -22.96 16.17 11.52
N ILE A 45 -22.87 14.85 11.34
CA ILE A 45 -23.80 14.02 10.56
C ILE A 45 -24.25 12.81 11.38
N SER A 46 -25.27 12.09 10.92
CA SER A 46 -25.69 10.87 11.62
C SER A 46 -24.65 9.74 11.47
N ARG A 47 -24.53 8.89 12.49
CA ARG A 47 -23.72 7.66 12.42
C ARG A 47 -24.11 6.77 11.23
N GLN A 48 -25.40 6.74 10.89
CA GLN A 48 -25.88 6.04 9.70
C GLN A 48 -25.35 6.69 8.42
N GLY A 49 -25.33 8.01 8.35
CA GLY A 49 -24.74 8.76 7.24
C GLY A 49 -23.24 8.49 7.08
N VAL A 50 -22.50 8.37 8.19
CA VAL A 50 -21.07 7.96 8.14
C VAL A 50 -20.96 6.55 7.57
N TYR A 51 -21.70 5.58 8.12
CA TYR A 51 -21.68 4.19 7.68
C TYR A 51 -22.00 4.03 6.18
N ASP A 52 -23.01 4.74 5.68
CA ASP A 52 -23.40 4.66 4.27
C ASP A 52 -22.38 5.31 3.33
N ASN A 53 -21.68 6.35 3.78
CA ASN A 53 -20.59 6.96 3.01
C ASN A 53 -19.34 6.09 3.00
N GLU A 54 -18.94 5.58 4.16
CA GLU A 54 -17.84 4.63 4.35
C GLU A 54 -18.04 3.41 3.43
N LYS A 55 -19.21 2.77 3.52
CA LYS A 55 -19.53 1.59 2.71
C LYS A 55 -19.49 1.86 1.21
N ARG A 56 -20.01 3.01 0.75
CA ARG A 56 -19.97 3.38 -0.67
C ARG A 56 -18.56 3.72 -1.14
N GLY A 57 -17.78 4.42 -0.31
CA GLY A 57 -16.39 4.74 -0.60
C GLY A 57 -15.55 3.48 -0.79
N ARG A 58 -15.65 2.50 0.12
CA ARG A 58 -14.97 1.18 -0.07
C ARG A 58 -15.40 0.45 -1.33
N ALA A 59 -16.69 0.49 -1.66
CA ALA A 59 -17.18 -0.16 -2.87
C ALA A 59 -16.54 0.47 -4.13
N LEU A 60 -16.39 1.79 -4.16
CA LEU A 60 -15.70 2.51 -5.24
C LEU A 60 -14.21 2.17 -5.29
N LEU A 61 -13.51 2.16 -4.15
CA LEU A 61 -12.09 1.75 -4.09
C LEU A 61 -11.88 0.35 -4.68
N ASN A 62 -12.71 -0.62 -4.29
CA ASN A 62 -12.66 -1.97 -4.83
C ASN A 62 -13.01 -2.02 -6.32
N GLU A 63 -13.96 -1.20 -6.78
CA GLU A 63 -14.29 -1.10 -8.21
C GLU A 63 -13.11 -0.54 -9.02
N TYR A 64 -12.41 0.47 -8.49
CA TYR A 64 -11.20 1.01 -9.12
C TYR A 64 -10.08 -0.03 -9.18
N GLU A 65 -9.83 -0.76 -8.09
CA GLU A 65 -8.84 -1.84 -8.11
C GLU A 65 -9.22 -2.93 -9.10
N ASN A 66 -10.48 -3.37 -9.14
CA ASN A 66 -10.93 -4.38 -10.11
C ASN A 66 -10.73 -3.93 -11.57
N LYS A 67 -10.80 -2.63 -11.85
CA LYS A 67 -10.64 -2.09 -13.21
C LYS A 67 -9.19 -1.76 -13.57
N LEU A 68 -8.42 -1.25 -12.61
CA LEU A 68 -7.09 -0.67 -12.85
C LEU A 68 -5.95 -1.58 -12.35
N GLY A 69 -6.20 -2.29 -11.25
CA GLY A 69 -5.30 -3.28 -10.65
C GLY A 69 -3.98 -2.68 -10.18
N LEU A 70 -3.98 -1.46 -9.64
CA LEU A 70 -2.74 -0.75 -9.30
C LEU A 70 -2.11 -1.35 -8.05
N LEU A 71 -2.92 -1.65 -7.03
CA LEU A 71 -2.43 -2.25 -5.79
C LEU A 71 -1.92 -3.67 -6.05
N SER A 72 -2.65 -4.47 -6.84
CA SER A 72 -2.21 -5.81 -7.25
C SER A 72 -0.89 -5.76 -8.01
N LYS A 73 -0.76 -4.92 -9.04
CA LYS A 73 0.49 -4.78 -9.82
C LYS A 73 1.65 -4.31 -8.94
N PHE A 74 1.41 -3.36 -8.05
CA PHE A 74 2.41 -2.88 -7.10
C PHE A 74 2.87 -4.00 -6.17
N SER A 75 1.93 -4.79 -5.63
CA SER A 75 2.24 -5.92 -4.75
C SER A 75 3.06 -7.00 -5.48
N GLU A 76 2.71 -7.31 -6.74
CA GLU A 76 3.49 -8.23 -7.57
C GLU A 76 4.90 -7.71 -7.86
N GLN A 77 5.06 -6.43 -8.16
CA GLN A 77 6.37 -5.83 -8.41
C GLN A 77 7.23 -5.84 -7.14
N LYS A 78 6.64 -5.50 -5.99
CA LYS A 78 7.32 -5.55 -4.69
C LYS A 78 7.78 -6.97 -4.36
N GLN A 79 6.91 -7.97 -4.56
CA GLN A 79 7.26 -9.37 -4.35
C GLN A 79 8.41 -9.82 -5.27
N LYS A 80 8.38 -9.47 -6.56
CA LYS A 80 9.47 -9.82 -7.48
C LYS A 80 10.79 -9.16 -7.07
N ALA A 81 10.75 -7.91 -6.64
CA ALA A 81 11.95 -7.20 -6.18
C ALA A 81 12.54 -7.85 -4.91
N GLU A 82 11.69 -8.25 -3.96
CA GLU A 82 12.05 -9.04 -2.78
C GLU A 82 12.69 -10.40 -3.15
N GLU A 83 12.09 -11.13 -4.09
CA GLU A 83 12.63 -12.40 -4.60
C GLU A 83 14.03 -12.21 -5.21
N VAL A 84 14.21 -11.17 -6.03
CA VAL A 84 15.52 -10.84 -6.60
C VAL A 84 16.52 -10.46 -5.51
N ARG A 85 16.14 -9.64 -4.52
CA ARG A 85 17.02 -9.30 -3.39
C ARG A 85 17.50 -10.55 -2.67
N ASN A 86 16.59 -11.47 -2.37
CA ASN A 86 16.90 -12.73 -1.71
C ASN A 86 17.85 -13.61 -2.54
N LEU A 87 17.69 -13.64 -3.87
CA LEU A 87 18.65 -14.35 -4.74
C LEU A 87 20.07 -13.78 -4.61
N PHE A 88 20.21 -12.45 -4.58
CA PHE A 88 21.51 -11.80 -4.44
C PHE A 88 22.12 -11.98 -3.04
N GLU A 89 21.32 -11.93 -1.98
CA GLU A 89 21.77 -12.17 -0.60
C GLU A 89 22.41 -13.56 -0.42
N ASN A 90 21.89 -14.57 -1.15
CA ASN A 90 22.38 -15.95 -1.10
C ASN A 90 23.58 -16.24 -2.02
N ILE A 91 24.09 -15.26 -2.77
CA ILE A 91 25.29 -15.45 -3.59
C ILE A 91 26.53 -15.53 -2.68
N GLU A 92 27.18 -16.69 -2.65
CA GLU A 92 28.51 -16.84 -2.06
C GLU A 92 29.55 -16.08 -2.89
N THR A 93 30.19 -15.09 -2.27
CA THR A 93 31.20 -14.25 -2.93
C THR A 93 32.64 -14.72 -2.70
N SER A 94 32.84 -15.76 -1.90
CA SER A 94 34.15 -16.29 -1.48
C SER A 94 35.02 -16.81 -2.63
N GLY A 95 34.40 -17.31 -3.71
CA GLY A 95 35.09 -17.81 -4.91
C GLY A 95 35.16 -16.80 -6.08
N LEU A 96 34.66 -15.57 -5.90
CA LEU A 96 34.61 -14.58 -6.97
C LEU A 96 35.91 -13.77 -7.05
N SER A 97 36.21 -13.27 -8.26
CA SER A 97 37.26 -12.25 -8.41
C SER A 97 36.85 -10.97 -7.69
N ARG A 98 37.82 -10.17 -7.23
CA ARG A 98 37.55 -8.88 -6.56
C ARG A 98 36.57 -8.00 -7.34
N HIS A 99 36.73 -7.91 -8.66
CA HIS A 99 35.84 -7.15 -9.53
C HIS A 99 34.39 -7.67 -9.50
N ASN A 100 34.21 -9.00 -9.57
CA ASN A 100 32.88 -9.61 -9.53
C ASN A 100 32.23 -9.47 -8.14
N THR A 101 33.01 -9.58 -7.06
CA THR A 101 32.53 -9.31 -5.70
C THR A 101 32.01 -7.88 -5.57
N GLU A 102 32.76 -6.89 -6.08
CA GLU A 102 32.35 -5.48 -6.05
C GLU A 102 31.04 -5.25 -6.83
N ILE A 103 30.82 -5.93 -7.97
CA ILE A 103 29.57 -5.88 -8.73
C ILE A 103 28.41 -6.45 -7.93
N VAL A 104 28.57 -7.63 -7.32
CA VAL A 104 27.50 -8.29 -6.53
C VAL A 104 27.12 -7.44 -5.32
N GLU A 105 28.10 -6.91 -4.59
CA GLU A 105 27.86 -6.06 -3.43
C GLU A 105 27.19 -4.72 -3.82
N ARG A 106 27.50 -4.19 -5.00
CA ARG A 106 26.80 -3.03 -5.54
C ARG A 106 25.34 -3.37 -5.88
N ALA A 107 25.09 -4.48 -6.57
CA ALA A 107 23.74 -4.92 -6.92
C ALA A 107 22.88 -5.17 -5.67
N LYS A 108 23.44 -5.79 -4.62
CA LYS A 108 22.77 -5.96 -3.31
C LYS A 108 22.32 -4.63 -2.73
N ARG A 109 23.19 -3.60 -2.73
CA ARG A 109 22.85 -2.27 -2.23
C ARG A 109 21.77 -1.58 -3.05
N GLU A 110 21.92 -1.56 -4.38
CA GLU A 110 20.92 -0.92 -5.26
C GLU A 110 19.54 -1.60 -5.15
N LEU A 111 19.49 -2.93 -5.01
CA LEU A 111 18.25 -3.65 -4.77
C LEU A 111 17.64 -3.37 -3.40
N ALA A 112 18.46 -3.28 -2.35
CA ALA A 112 17.97 -2.90 -1.02
C ALA A 112 17.39 -1.48 -1.00
N GLU A 113 18.03 -0.53 -1.67
CA GLU A 113 17.51 0.84 -1.83
C GLU A 113 16.20 0.85 -2.61
N LEU A 114 16.12 0.11 -3.72
CA LEU A 114 14.90 0.02 -4.53
C LEU A 114 13.74 -0.55 -3.72
N VAL A 115 13.93 -1.67 -3.02
CA VAL A 115 12.88 -2.31 -2.24
C VAL A 115 12.40 -1.45 -1.07
N ASN A 116 13.31 -0.69 -0.44
CA ASN A 116 12.95 0.24 0.63
C ASN A 116 12.26 1.52 0.12
N SER A 117 12.42 1.85 -1.17
CA SER A 117 11.75 2.99 -1.80
C SER A 117 10.32 2.68 -2.29
N ILE A 118 9.92 1.40 -2.26
CA ILE A 118 8.61 0.87 -2.67
C ILE A 118 7.76 0.57 -1.43
#